data_AF-S9UX44-F1
#
_entry.id   AF-S9UX44-F1
#
_cell.length_a   1.000
_cell.length_b   1.000
_cell.length_c   1.000
_cell.angle_alpha   90.00
_cell.angle_beta   90.00
_cell.angle_gamma   90.00
#
_symmetry.space_group_name_H-M   'P 1'
#
loop_
_entity.id
_entity.type
_entity.pdbx_description
1 polymer ?
#
loop_
_entity_poly.entity_id
_entity_poly.type
_entity_poly.pdbx_seq_one_letter_code
_entity_poly.pdbx_strand_id
1 'polypeptide(L)'
;MHQLVPPGGLAANCFTLCSVTLAGGIISMADSFRTSGIIMAIIYLVVITLITVYTMYMMGVTIRKTNGTLRNFEEMGGGLFGPGWDYFVGFIMASSCLGTAIGYLSAAGSVLSPVLQHSPHTSDFFKSTGGKRVALTLLWAAFLVPVVLPKHVNTIRYVSVFGVCMVVYFVVIIVVHSCTNGLKKGMRGDMVYFTTGNEAIYGLSIFVFGYMCQGITYSVYFEMKPKPCVRQLTVASAISMTVCMVLYILAGLFGYFDFADDTKGSILENFNPYQDVYMMVAYMGMLVKICAAYAMNMIPIRNFLYHCLRWDLETNPYWRHVLLVFRPPLWCWLPDCSSRA
;
A
#
# COMPACT_ATOMS: atom_id res chain seq x y z
N MET A 1 6.15 27.80 -17.22
CA MET A 1 6.46 26.80 -16.17
C MET A 1 6.26 25.40 -16.75
N HIS A 2 7.35 24.73 -17.12
CA HIS A 2 7.30 23.32 -17.51
C HIS A 2 6.95 22.47 -16.29
N GLN A 3 5.71 22.00 -16.20
CA GLN A 3 5.32 21.03 -15.18
C GLN A 3 6.02 19.71 -15.50
N LEU A 4 6.87 19.22 -14.59
CA LEU A 4 7.62 17.96 -14.74
C LEU A 4 6.69 16.76 -15.04
N VAL A 5 5.42 16.84 -14.60
CA VAL A 5 4.37 15.86 -14.89
C VAL A 5 3.03 16.59 -15.15
N PRO A 6 2.59 16.72 -16.42
CA PRO A 6 1.36 17.42 -16.76
C PRO A 6 0.11 16.68 -16.23
N PRO A 7 -0.94 17.41 -15.80
CA PRO A 7 -2.16 16.81 -15.27
C PRO A 7 -2.90 15.96 -16.29
N GLY A 8 -3.27 14.75 -15.87
CA GLY A 8 -4.03 13.79 -16.66
C GLY A 8 -3.23 13.05 -17.74
N GLY A 9 -1.90 13.26 -17.82
CA GLY A 9 -1.04 12.54 -18.75
C GLY A 9 -0.83 11.07 -18.37
N LEU A 10 -0.46 10.24 -19.35
CA LEU A 10 -0.21 8.81 -19.15
C LEU A 10 0.77 8.53 -18.01
N ALA A 11 1.91 9.23 -17.99
CA ALA A 11 2.93 9.07 -16.96
C ALA A 11 2.40 9.42 -15.56
N ALA A 12 1.61 10.49 -15.43
CA ALA A 12 1.01 10.91 -14.16
C ALA A 12 0.13 9.80 -13.58
N ASN A 13 -0.71 9.21 -14.43
CA ASN A 13 -1.63 8.15 -14.05
C ASN A 13 -0.87 6.87 -13.67
N CYS A 14 0.18 6.51 -14.42
CA CYS A 14 1.06 5.40 -14.08
C CYS A 14 1.68 5.58 -12.69
N PHE A 15 2.22 6.76 -12.37
CA PHE A 15 2.82 7.02 -11.05
C PHE A 15 1.80 6.99 -9.92
N THR A 16 0.57 7.49 -10.14
CA THR A 16 -0.49 7.41 -9.14
C THR A 16 -0.89 5.95 -8.88
N LEU A 17 -1.09 5.14 -9.93
CA LEU A 17 -1.42 3.72 -9.80
C LEU A 17 -0.28 2.93 -9.14
N CYS A 18 0.97 3.18 -9.55
CA CYS A 18 2.15 2.61 -8.89
C CYS A 18 2.22 3.00 -7.41
N SER A 19 2.00 4.27 -7.08
CA SER A 19 2.11 4.76 -5.71
C SER A 19 1.12 4.08 -4.77
N VAL A 20 -0.12 3.84 -5.21
CA VAL A 20 -1.11 3.15 -4.38
C VAL A 20 -0.77 1.67 -4.21
N THR A 21 -0.28 1.02 -5.28
CA THR A 21 0.10 -0.39 -5.25
C THR A 21 1.36 -0.60 -4.37
N LEU A 22 2.44 0.14 -4.63
CA LEU A 22 3.75 0.07 -3.96
C LEU A 22 3.77 0.58 -2.50
N ALA A 23 2.66 0.57 -1.80
CA ALA A 23 2.57 1.05 -0.42
C ALA A 23 3.06 -0.01 0.58
N GLY A 24 2.19 -0.51 1.45
CA GLY A 24 2.54 -1.43 2.54
C GLY A 24 2.95 -2.82 2.05
N GLY A 25 2.42 -3.26 0.90
CA GLY A 25 2.66 -4.60 0.38
C GLY A 25 4.14 -4.93 0.19
N ILE A 26 4.98 -3.95 -0.21
CA ILE A 26 6.40 -4.21 -0.51
C ILE A 26 7.20 -4.69 0.71
N ILE A 27 6.79 -4.28 1.90
CA ILE A 27 7.49 -4.56 3.16
C ILE A 27 7.34 -6.04 3.56
N SER A 28 6.21 -6.64 3.19
CA SER A 28 5.89 -8.04 3.46
C SER A 28 6.17 -8.98 2.27
N MET A 29 6.76 -8.48 1.18
CA MET A 29 7.05 -9.30 0.01
C MET A 29 8.05 -10.41 0.33
N ALA A 30 9.10 -10.14 1.09
CA ALA A 30 10.10 -11.16 1.42
C ALA A 30 9.49 -12.33 2.22
N ASP A 31 8.63 -12.03 3.20
CA ASP A 31 7.89 -13.04 3.97
C ASP A 31 6.89 -13.83 3.10
N SER A 32 6.26 -13.16 2.14
CA SER A 32 5.36 -13.82 1.18
C SER A 32 6.11 -14.82 0.29
N PHE A 33 7.36 -14.52 -0.07
CA PHE A 33 8.23 -15.43 -0.82
C PHE A 33 8.70 -16.60 0.04
N ARG A 34 9.01 -16.36 1.32
CA ARG A 34 9.33 -17.42 2.29
C ARG A 34 8.18 -18.41 2.45
N THR A 35 6.97 -17.91 2.64
CA THR A 35 5.77 -18.74 2.92
C THR A 35 5.20 -19.42 1.66
N SER A 36 5.25 -18.78 0.49
CA SER A 36 4.72 -19.35 -0.76
C SER A 36 5.72 -20.23 -1.49
N GLY A 37 7.02 -19.98 -1.31
CA GLY A 37 8.09 -20.51 -2.13
C GLY A 37 8.36 -19.63 -3.36
N ILE A 38 9.62 -19.59 -3.79
CA ILE A 38 10.10 -18.63 -4.81
C ILE A 38 9.36 -18.76 -6.14
N ILE A 39 9.21 -19.98 -6.66
CA ILE A 39 8.64 -20.20 -8.00
C ILE A 39 7.14 -19.90 -7.98
N MET A 40 6.44 -20.36 -6.94
CA MET A 40 5.01 -20.10 -6.76
C MET A 40 4.71 -18.61 -6.58
N ALA A 41 5.54 -17.89 -5.81
CA ALA A 41 5.39 -16.44 -5.63
C ALA A 41 5.48 -15.69 -6.97
N ILE A 42 6.44 -16.05 -7.84
CA ILE A 42 6.57 -15.44 -9.17
C ILE A 42 5.32 -15.73 -10.02
N ILE A 43 4.82 -16.97 -10.01
CA ILE A 43 3.60 -17.35 -10.73
C ILE A 43 2.40 -16.55 -10.20
N TYR A 44 2.23 -16.45 -8.88
CA TYR A 44 1.16 -15.67 -8.25
C TYR A 44 1.24 -14.19 -8.64
N LEU A 45 2.42 -13.58 -8.61
CA LEU A 45 2.60 -12.18 -9.01
C LEU A 45 2.25 -11.93 -10.47
N VAL A 46 2.62 -12.82 -11.39
CA VAL A 46 2.25 -12.73 -12.81
C VAL A 46 0.73 -12.87 -12.98
N VAL A 47 0.12 -13.88 -12.37
CA VAL A 47 -1.33 -14.12 -12.46
C VAL A 47 -2.12 -12.96 -11.86
N ILE A 48 -1.75 -12.48 -10.68
CA ILE A 48 -2.44 -11.35 -10.02
C ILE A 48 -2.26 -10.08 -10.85
N THR A 49 -1.09 -9.85 -11.46
CA THR A 49 -0.86 -8.70 -12.35
C THR A 49 -1.78 -8.76 -13.57
N LEU A 50 -1.94 -9.92 -14.20
CA LEU A 50 -2.86 -10.07 -15.33
C LEU A 50 -4.32 -9.85 -14.91
N ILE A 51 -4.73 -10.39 -13.76
CA ILE A 51 -6.09 -10.23 -13.23
C ILE A 51 -6.36 -8.76 -12.85
N THR A 52 -5.40 -8.05 -12.27
CA THR A 52 -5.56 -6.63 -11.91
C THR A 52 -5.69 -5.75 -13.14
N VAL A 53 -4.88 -5.96 -14.18
CA VAL A 53 -5.00 -5.22 -15.45
C VAL A 53 -6.33 -5.53 -16.13
N TYR A 54 -6.76 -6.80 -16.11
CA TYR A 54 -8.05 -7.21 -16.67
C TYR A 54 -9.23 -6.58 -15.93
N THR A 55 -9.19 -6.55 -14.59
CA THR A 55 -10.25 -5.92 -13.78
C THR A 55 -10.32 -4.41 -14.03
N MET A 56 -9.19 -3.71 -14.14
CA MET A 56 -9.19 -2.28 -14.51
C MET A 56 -9.72 -2.04 -15.93
N TYR A 57 -9.41 -2.91 -16.88
CA TYR A 57 -10.00 -2.85 -18.22
C TYR A 57 -11.52 -2.99 -18.15
N MET A 58 -12.03 -3.97 -17.42
CA MET A 58 -13.48 -4.18 -17.24
C MET A 58 -14.15 -2.95 -16.62
N MET A 59 -13.56 -2.36 -15.59
CA MET A 59 -14.05 -1.11 -14.99
C MET A 59 -14.11 0.04 -16.00
N GLY A 60 -13.04 0.21 -16.80
CA GLY A 60 -13.02 1.22 -17.86
C GLY A 60 -14.11 1.01 -18.90
N VAL A 61 -14.34 -0.24 -19.34
CA VAL A 61 -15.42 -0.58 -20.28
C VAL A 61 -16.78 -0.24 -19.68
N THR A 62 -17.02 -0.54 -18.40
CA THR A 62 -18.25 -0.18 -17.71
C THR A 62 -18.47 1.33 -17.71
N ILE A 63 -17.47 2.12 -17.33
CA ILE A 63 -17.57 3.60 -17.32
C ILE A 63 -17.94 4.12 -18.72
N ARG A 64 -17.33 3.56 -19.77
CA ARG A 64 -17.63 3.93 -21.15
C ARG A 64 -19.05 3.56 -21.55
N LYS A 65 -19.53 2.36 -21.20
CA LYS A 65 -20.88 1.90 -21.54
C LYS A 65 -21.97 2.71 -20.85
N THR A 66 -21.74 3.16 -19.62
CA THR A 66 -22.71 3.99 -18.90
C THR A 66 -22.54 5.49 -19.15
N ASN A 67 -21.81 5.89 -20.19
CA ASN A 67 -21.54 7.30 -20.53
C ASN A 67 -21.00 8.13 -19.35
N GLY A 68 -20.27 7.52 -18.42
CA GLY A 68 -19.71 8.19 -17.24
C GLY A 68 -20.72 8.62 -16.18
N THR A 69 -21.96 8.13 -16.23
CA THR A 69 -22.98 8.39 -15.20
C THR A 69 -22.64 7.77 -13.85
N LEU A 70 -22.05 6.56 -13.86
CA LEU A 70 -21.58 5.86 -12.66
C LEU A 70 -20.14 6.30 -12.39
N ARG A 71 -19.96 7.17 -11.39
CA ARG A 71 -18.67 7.81 -11.08
C ARG A 71 -17.92 7.15 -9.94
N ASN A 72 -18.63 6.32 -9.17
CA ASN A 72 -18.10 5.62 -8.01
C ASN A 72 -18.25 4.10 -8.14
N PHE A 73 -17.43 3.37 -7.37
CA PHE A 73 -17.46 1.90 -7.33
C PHE A 73 -18.81 1.39 -6.79
N GLU A 74 -19.42 2.10 -5.85
CA GLU A 74 -20.75 1.81 -5.28
C GLU A 74 -21.88 2.04 -6.28
N GLU A 75 -21.86 3.19 -6.96
CA GLU A 75 -22.83 3.51 -8.02
C GLU A 75 -22.79 2.47 -9.14
N MET A 76 -21.60 1.95 -9.47
CA MET A 76 -21.48 0.83 -10.39
C MET A 76 -22.23 -0.41 -9.88
N GLY A 77 -22.09 -0.74 -8.60
CA GLY A 77 -22.80 -1.85 -7.96
C GLY A 77 -24.31 -1.70 -8.09
N GLY A 78 -24.85 -0.57 -7.65
CA GLY A 78 -26.29 -0.30 -7.72
C GLY A 78 -26.84 -0.19 -9.14
N GLY A 79 -26.07 0.41 -10.05
CA GLY A 79 -26.47 0.62 -11.45
C GLY A 79 -26.46 -0.66 -12.31
N LEU A 80 -25.57 -1.61 -12.03
CA LEU A 80 -25.48 -2.86 -12.80
C LEU A 80 -26.29 -4.00 -12.21
N PHE A 81 -26.28 -4.17 -10.89
CA PHE A 81 -26.89 -5.33 -10.22
C PHE A 81 -28.25 -5.02 -9.60
N GLY A 82 -28.66 -3.74 -9.57
CA GLY A 82 -29.94 -3.30 -9.04
C GLY A 82 -29.86 -2.75 -7.61
N PRO A 83 -31.01 -2.36 -7.02
CA PRO A 83 -31.06 -1.70 -5.71
C PRO A 83 -30.52 -2.59 -4.59
N GLY A 84 -29.70 -2.03 -3.70
CA GLY A 84 -29.10 -2.74 -2.55
C GLY A 84 -27.66 -3.21 -2.79
N TRP A 85 -27.27 -3.41 -4.06
CA TRP A 85 -25.90 -3.81 -4.41
C TRP A 85 -24.87 -2.69 -4.25
N ASP A 86 -25.33 -1.44 -4.27
CA ASP A 86 -24.57 -0.24 -3.88
C ASP A 86 -24.02 -0.36 -2.45
N TYR A 87 -24.89 -0.70 -1.49
CA TYR A 87 -24.50 -0.87 -0.09
C TYR A 87 -23.56 -2.06 0.12
N PHE A 88 -23.81 -3.19 -0.54
CA PHE A 88 -22.98 -4.38 -0.42
C PHE A 88 -21.57 -4.14 -0.98
N VAL A 89 -21.48 -3.59 -2.19
CA VAL A 89 -20.21 -3.27 -2.84
C VAL A 89 -19.44 -2.21 -2.06
N GLY A 90 -20.13 -1.19 -1.56
CA GLY A 90 -19.54 -0.18 -0.70
C GLY A 90 -19.03 -0.73 0.64
N PHE A 91 -19.77 -1.66 1.26
CA PHE A 91 -19.32 -2.33 2.49
C PHE A 91 -18.04 -3.13 2.26
N ILE A 92 -17.96 -3.89 1.17
CA ILE A 92 -16.74 -4.63 0.80
C ILE A 92 -15.57 -3.68 0.61
N MET A 93 -15.76 -2.61 -0.18
CA MET A 93 -14.72 -1.61 -0.42
C MET A 93 -14.28 -0.93 0.89
N ALA A 94 -15.21 -0.58 1.76
CA ALA A 94 -14.89 0.03 3.05
C ALA A 94 -14.10 -0.94 3.95
N SER A 95 -14.51 -2.20 4.01
CA SER A 95 -13.83 -3.24 4.79
C SER A 95 -12.39 -3.45 4.31
N SER A 96 -12.15 -3.44 2.99
CA SER A 96 -10.83 -3.62 2.44
C SER A 96 -9.94 -2.39 2.65
N CYS A 97 -10.51 -1.19 2.50
CA CYS A 97 -9.77 0.04 2.77
C CYS A 97 -9.42 0.17 4.27
N LEU A 98 -10.29 -0.27 5.18
CA LEU A 98 -9.99 -0.38 6.61
C LEU A 98 -8.84 -1.35 6.88
N GLY A 99 -8.85 -2.53 6.23
CA GLY A 99 -7.73 -3.47 6.29
C GLY A 99 -6.41 -2.83 5.85
N THR A 100 -6.43 -2.11 4.73
CA THR A 100 -5.27 -1.36 4.21
C THR A 100 -4.81 -0.25 5.15
N ALA A 101 -5.73 0.44 5.82
CA ALA A 101 -5.39 1.44 6.84
C ALA A 101 -4.69 0.81 8.06
N ILE A 102 -5.16 -0.35 8.52
CA ILE A 102 -4.52 -1.12 9.60
C ILE A 102 -3.13 -1.61 9.16
N GLY A 103 -3.00 -2.13 7.93
CA GLY A 103 -1.73 -2.57 7.38
C GLY A 103 -0.67 -1.47 7.32
N TYR A 104 -1.05 -0.25 6.93
CA TYR A 104 -0.14 0.90 6.97
C TYR A 104 0.30 1.28 8.38
N LEU A 105 -0.60 1.20 9.35
CA LEU A 105 -0.26 1.50 10.75
C LEU A 105 0.69 0.45 11.33
N SER A 106 0.45 -0.84 11.04
CA SER A 106 1.36 -1.93 11.39
C SER A 106 2.72 -1.76 10.70
N ALA A 107 2.76 -1.41 9.42
CA ALA A 107 3.98 -1.14 8.68
C ALA A 107 4.77 0.02 9.30
N ALA A 108 4.12 1.12 9.70
CA ALA A 108 4.77 2.22 10.41
C ALA A 108 5.36 1.76 11.76
N GLY A 109 4.66 0.86 12.47
CA GLY A 109 5.16 0.23 13.69
C GLY A 109 6.39 -0.65 13.46
N SER A 110 6.46 -1.34 12.32
CA SER A 110 7.61 -2.17 11.94
C SER A 110 8.85 -1.34 11.57
N VAL A 111 8.67 -0.11 11.07
CA VAL A 111 9.76 0.88 10.89
C VAL A 111 10.22 1.42 12.25
N LEU A 112 9.28 1.70 13.14
CA LEU A 112 9.55 2.35 14.42
C LEU A 112 10.22 1.41 15.44
N SER A 113 9.85 0.13 15.45
CA SER A 113 10.39 -0.88 16.37
C SER A 113 11.93 -0.98 16.37
N PRO A 114 12.60 -1.18 15.22
CA PRO A 114 14.06 -1.29 15.17
C PRO A 114 14.76 0.05 15.45
N VAL A 115 14.15 1.19 15.08
CA VAL A 115 14.68 2.53 15.39
C VAL A 115 14.68 2.77 16.91
N LEU A 116 13.60 2.41 17.60
CA LEU A 116 13.52 2.56 19.06
C LEU A 116 14.44 1.57 19.80
N GLN A 117 14.57 0.34 19.31
CA GLN A 117 15.37 -0.71 19.96
C GLN A 117 16.88 -0.48 19.89
N HIS A 118 17.38 0.06 18.77
CA HIS A 118 18.82 0.23 18.54
C HIS A 118 19.34 1.64 18.88
N SER A 119 18.45 2.57 19.25
CA SER A 119 18.85 3.91 19.70
C SER A 119 19.49 3.86 21.11
N PRO A 120 20.71 4.40 21.28
CA PRO A 120 21.46 4.35 22.54
C PRO A 120 20.86 5.22 23.67
N HIS A 121 19.96 6.15 23.35
CA HIS A 121 19.37 7.09 24.31
C HIS A 121 17.87 6.83 24.63
N THR A 122 17.31 5.71 24.20
CA THR A 122 15.89 5.41 24.41
C THR A 122 15.64 4.85 25.82
N SER A 123 14.77 5.54 26.57
CA SER A 123 14.23 5.06 27.87
C SER A 123 13.63 3.65 27.74
N ASP A 124 13.86 2.79 28.74
CA ASP A 124 13.40 1.40 28.75
C ASP A 124 11.87 1.28 28.60
N PHE A 125 11.12 2.33 28.94
CA PHE A 125 9.68 2.41 28.69
C PHE A 125 9.32 2.35 27.19
N PHE A 126 10.06 3.04 26.32
CA PHE A 126 9.81 3.05 24.87
C PHE A 126 10.28 1.77 24.16
N LYS A 127 11.12 0.96 24.83
CA LYS A 127 11.50 -0.38 24.35
C LYS A 127 10.41 -1.43 24.66
N SER A 128 9.59 -1.19 25.69
CA SER A 128 8.46 -2.04 26.07
C SER A 128 7.30 -1.96 25.06
N THR A 129 6.52 -3.04 24.94
CA THR A 129 5.34 -3.13 24.05
C THR A 129 4.35 -1.98 24.29
N GLY A 130 4.18 -1.55 25.55
CA GLY A 130 3.34 -0.40 25.89
C GLY A 130 3.88 0.91 25.33
N GLY A 131 5.19 1.17 25.44
CA GLY A 131 5.82 2.38 24.92
C GLY A 131 5.88 2.43 23.39
N LYS A 132 6.07 1.28 22.72
CA LYS A 132 5.96 1.19 21.25
C LYS A 132 4.56 1.57 20.76
N ARG A 133 3.50 1.12 21.45
CA ARG A 133 2.12 1.47 21.14
C ARG A 133 1.86 2.96 21.35
N VAL A 134 2.36 3.54 22.45
CA VAL A 134 2.26 4.99 22.69
C VAL A 134 3.00 5.77 21.61
N ALA A 135 4.22 5.38 21.25
CA ALA A 135 5.00 6.03 20.20
C ALA A 135 4.30 5.95 18.84
N LEU A 136 3.70 4.80 18.51
CA LEU A 136 2.91 4.62 17.29
C LEU A 136 1.66 5.52 17.29
N THR A 137 0.95 5.62 18.42
CA THR A 137 -0.21 6.52 18.54
C THR A 137 0.18 8.00 18.45
N LEU A 138 1.34 8.38 18.99
CA LEU A 138 1.88 9.74 18.88
C LEU A 138 2.30 10.05 17.44
N LEU A 139 2.97 9.11 16.77
CA LEU A 139 3.34 9.25 15.35
C LEU A 139 2.09 9.39 14.48
N TRP A 140 1.04 8.61 14.76
CA TRP A 140 -0.24 8.74 14.09
C TRP A 140 -0.88 10.11 14.34
N ALA A 141 -0.97 10.56 15.59
CA ALA A 141 -1.58 11.83 15.94
C ALA A 141 -0.79 13.04 15.39
N ALA A 142 0.55 12.97 15.40
CA ALA A 142 1.42 14.08 15.03
C ALA A 142 1.73 14.17 13.52
N PHE A 143 1.75 13.05 12.80
CA PHE A 143 2.11 13.01 11.38
C PHE A 143 0.99 12.50 10.47
N LEU A 144 0.29 11.44 10.86
CA LEU A 144 -0.76 10.87 9.99
C LEU A 144 -2.01 11.77 9.94
N VAL A 145 -2.45 12.31 11.08
CA VAL A 145 -3.65 13.17 11.14
C VAL A 145 -3.48 14.49 10.36
N PRO A 146 -2.38 15.25 10.51
CA PRO A 146 -2.17 16.49 9.74
C PRO A 146 -2.10 16.25 8.23
N VAL A 147 -1.57 15.10 7.80
CA VAL A 147 -1.43 14.76 6.38
C VAL A 147 -2.76 14.31 5.76
N VAL A 148 -3.73 13.86 6.56
CA VAL A 148 -5.10 13.50 6.12
C VAL A 148 -6.03 14.72 6.05
N LEU A 149 -5.71 15.81 6.77
CA LEU A 149 -6.51 17.03 6.85
C LEU A 149 -6.64 17.89 5.56
N PRO A 150 -5.68 17.97 4.61
CA PRO A 150 -5.85 18.81 3.43
C PRO A 150 -6.99 18.31 2.53
N LYS A 151 -7.99 19.17 2.32
CA LYS A 151 -9.19 18.89 1.52
C LYS A 151 -8.93 18.78 0.00
N HIS A 152 -7.84 19.37 -0.50
CA HIS A 152 -7.57 19.46 -1.95
C HIS A 152 -6.50 18.47 -2.42
N VAL A 153 -6.91 17.59 -3.33
CA VAL A 153 -6.20 16.40 -3.87
C VAL A 153 -5.07 16.76 -4.85
N ASN A 154 -4.96 18.01 -5.31
CA ASN A 154 -4.00 18.40 -6.36
C ASN A 154 -2.52 18.30 -5.94
N THR A 155 -2.21 18.24 -4.64
CA THR A 155 -0.84 18.05 -4.12
C THR A 155 -0.39 16.58 -4.14
N ILE A 156 -1.33 15.63 -4.26
CA ILE A 156 -1.08 14.18 -4.11
C ILE A 156 -0.18 13.62 -5.23
N ARG A 157 -0.15 14.25 -6.41
CA ARG A 157 0.70 13.79 -7.51
C ARG A 157 2.18 13.91 -7.18
N TYR A 158 2.62 15.04 -6.66
CA TYR A 158 4.02 15.25 -6.29
C TYR A 158 4.43 14.29 -5.17
N VAL A 159 3.53 14.08 -4.21
CA VAL A 159 3.71 13.10 -3.14
C VAL A 159 3.80 11.67 -3.69
N SER A 160 3.02 11.32 -4.72
CA SER A 160 3.03 10.00 -5.35
C SER A 160 4.33 9.73 -6.12
N VAL A 161 4.81 10.70 -6.90
CA VAL A 161 6.09 10.57 -7.61
C VAL A 161 7.23 10.43 -6.62
N PHE A 162 7.29 11.31 -5.61
CA PHE A 162 8.28 11.24 -4.55
C PHE A 162 8.24 9.89 -3.81
N GLY A 163 7.03 9.42 -3.48
CA GLY A 163 6.83 8.13 -2.83
C GLY A 163 7.32 6.95 -3.66
N VAL A 164 7.02 6.90 -4.96
CA VAL A 164 7.51 5.84 -5.85
C VAL A 164 9.04 5.87 -5.93
N CYS A 165 9.66 7.05 -6.00
CA CYS A 165 11.13 7.17 -5.97
C CYS A 165 11.73 6.61 -4.67
N MET A 166 11.13 6.88 -3.51
CA MET A 166 11.58 6.33 -2.22
C MET A 166 11.46 4.81 -2.17
N VAL A 167 10.39 4.24 -2.75
CA VAL A 167 10.23 2.79 -2.84
C VAL A 167 11.28 2.18 -3.76
N VAL A 168 11.53 2.78 -4.93
CA VAL A 168 12.60 2.31 -5.84
C VAL A 168 13.95 2.35 -5.15
N TYR A 169 14.26 3.42 -4.40
CA TYR A 169 15.47 3.52 -3.59
C TYR A 169 15.57 2.40 -2.55
N PHE A 170 14.47 2.11 -1.85
CA PHE A 170 14.40 1.01 -0.89
C PHE A 170 14.69 -0.35 -1.56
N VAL A 171 14.10 -0.63 -2.72
CA VAL A 171 14.37 -1.86 -3.49
C VAL A 171 15.84 -1.95 -3.89
N VAL A 172 16.43 -0.85 -4.38
CA VAL A 172 17.85 -0.81 -4.76
C VAL A 172 18.75 -1.13 -3.56
N ILE A 173 18.45 -0.59 -2.37
CA ILE A 173 19.22 -0.89 -1.16
C ILE A 173 19.12 -2.38 -0.80
N ILE A 174 17.91 -2.96 -0.84
CA ILE A 174 17.73 -4.39 -0.54
C ILE A 174 18.56 -5.25 -1.50
N VAL A 175 18.53 -4.93 -2.81
CA VAL A 175 19.29 -5.66 -3.82
C VAL A 175 20.79 -5.53 -3.57
N VAL A 176 21.28 -4.31 -3.32
CA VAL A 176 22.70 -4.07 -3.05
C VAL A 176 23.15 -4.80 -1.78
N HIS A 177 22.39 -4.70 -0.69
CA HIS A 177 22.68 -5.37 0.58
C HIS A 177 22.67 -6.89 0.44
N SER A 178 21.69 -7.44 -0.28
CA SER A 178 21.60 -8.87 -0.57
C SER A 178 22.79 -9.35 -1.41
N CYS A 179 23.23 -8.57 -2.39
CA CYS A 179 24.44 -8.87 -3.18
C CYS A 179 25.74 -8.78 -2.37
N THR A 180 25.85 -7.85 -1.42
CA THR A 180 27.08 -7.66 -0.64
C THR A 180 27.18 -8.58 0.57
N ASN A 181 26.06 -8.96 1.19
CA ASN A 181 26.00 -9.67 2.47
C ASN A 181 25.30 -11.02 2.37
N GLY A 182 24.15 -11.10 1.69
CA GLY A 182 23.35 -12.33 1.55
C GLY A 182 24.02 -13.38 0.66
N LEU A 183 24.32 -13.02 -0.60
CA LEU A 183 24.92 -13.91 -1.60
C LEU A 183 26.32 -14.40 -1.22
N LYS A 184 27.07 -13.68 -0.39
CA LYS A 184 28.38 -14.12 0.12
C LYS A 184 28.30 -15.27 1.12
N LYS A 185 27.16 -15.46 1.78
CA LYS A 185 26.93 -16.60 2.68
C LYS A 185 26.55 -17.88 1.92
N GLY A 186 26.50 -17.83 0.58
CA GLY A 186 26.01 -18.91 -0.27
C GLY A 186 24.47 -18.98 -0.27
N MET A 187 23.89 -19.63 -1.29
CA MET A 187 22.47 -20.00 -1.25
C MET A 187 22.26 -20.93 -0.05
N ARG A 188 21.70 -20.41 1.05
CA ARG A 188 21.33 -21.23 2.22
C ARG A 188 20.44 -22.37 1.72
N GLY A 189 20.80 -23.61 2.03
CA GLY A 189 20.18 -24.83 1.48
C GLY A 189 18.70 -25.01 1.84
N ASP A 190 18.17 -24.19 2.75
CA ASP A 190 16.80 -24.24 3.24
C ASP A 190 15.81 -23.38 2.44
N MET A 191 16.22 -22.82 1.29
CA MET A 191 15.32 -22.01 0.46
C MET A 191 14.21 -22.85 -0.18
N VAL A 192 12.98 -22.50 0.15
CA VAL A 192 11.80 -23.20 -0.33
C VAL A 192 11.40 -22.69 -1.71
N TYR A 193 11.35 -23.59 -2.69
CA TYR A 193 10.93 -23.26 -4.06
C TYR A 193 9.42 -23.42 -4.27
N PHE A 194 8.82 -24.42 -3.60
CA PHE A 194 7.40 -24.74 -3.66
C PHE A 194 6.89 -25.07 -2.26
N THR A 195 5.90 -24.31 -1.79
CA THR A 195 5.18 -24.62 -0.55
C THR A 195 3.75 -25.05 -0.86
N THR A 196 3.23 -26.01 -0.11
CA THR A 196 1.83 -26.47 -0.21
C THR A 196 1.13 -26.31 1.13
N GLY A 197 -0.19 -26.14 1.11
CA GLY A 197 -1.02 -26.03 2.32
C GLY A 197 -1.34 -24.58 2.71
N ASN A 198 -1.66 -24.38 3.98
CA ASN A 198 -2.20 -23.09 4.47
C ASN A 198 -1.17 -21.94 4.40
N GLU A 199 0.13 -22.24 4.50
CA GLU A 199 1.19 -21.22 4.40
C GLU A 199 1.24 -20.56 3.02
N ALA A 200 1.05 -21.34 1.94
CA ALA A 200 1.01 -20.79 0.59
C ALA A 200 -0.21 -19.87 0.38
N ILE A 201 -1.32 -20.14 1.07
CA ILE A 201 -2.52 -19.28 1.04
C ILE A 201 -2.24 -17.95 1.78
N TYR A 202 -1.46 -18.00 2.87
CA TYR A 202 -1.06 -16.79 3.59
C TYR A 202 -0.25 -15.85 2.70
N GLY A 203 0.80 -16.35 2.04
CA GLY A 203 1.57 -15.53 1.10
C GLY A 203 0.75 -15.04 -0.10
N LEU A 204 -0.15 -15.87 -0.65
CA LEU A 204 -1.10 -15.45 -1.68
C LEU A 204 -1.97 -14.27 -1.22
N SER A 205 -2.45 -14.29 0.03
CA SER A 205 -3.28 -13.22 0.57
C SER A 205 -2.54 -11.87 0.63
N ILE A 206 -1.24 -11.89 0.96
CA ILE A 206 -0.40 -10.68 0.96
C ILE A 206 -0.21 -10.15 -0.46
N PHE A 207 0.02 -11.03 -1.45
CA PHE A 207 0.12 -10.59 -2.85
C PHE A 207 -1.18 -9.95 -3.35
N VAL A 208 -2.33 -10.58 -3.09
CA VAL A 208 -3.65 -10.03 -3.48
C VAL A 208 -3.88 -8.66 -2.83
N PHE A 209 -3.53 -8.53 -1.55
CA PHE A 209 -3.67 -7.28 -0.82
C PHE A 209 -2.73 -6.18 -1.33
N GLY A 210 -1.48 -6.50 -1.64
CA GLY A 210 -0.51 -5.56 -2.23
C GLY A 210 -0.96 -5.00 -3.58
N TYR A 211 -1.76 -5.76 -4.32
CA TYR A 211 -2.28 -5.38 -5.64
C TYR A 211 -3.65 -4.69 -5.62
N MET A 212 -4.15 -4.30 -4.45
CA MET A 212 -5.42 -3.59 -4.33
C MET A 212 -5.29 -2.13 -4.76
N CYS A 213 -5.74 -1.82 -5.97
CA CYS A 213 -5.68 -0.47 -6.56
C CYS A 213 -6.97 -0.08 -7.31
N GLN A 214 -8.00 -0.93 -7.29
CA GLN A 214 -9.26 -0.75 -7.99
C GLN A 214 -10.04 0.48 -7.48
N GLY A 215 -9.97 0.77 -6.18
CA GLY A 215 -10.72 1.86 -5.54
C GLY A 215 -10.42 3.26 -6.11
N ILE A 216 -9.20 3.49 -6.60
CA ILE A 216 -8.80 4.78 -7.19
C ILE A 216 -8.93 4.82 -8.73
N THR A 217 -9.30 3.70 -9.36
CA THR A 217 -9.36 3.58 -10.83
C THR A 217 -10.34 4.57 -11.44
N TYR A 218 -11.50 4.81 -10.79
CA TYR A 218 -12.48 5.80 -11.23
C TYR A 218 -11.91 7.22 -11.21
N SER A 219 -11.29 7.63 -10.10
CA SER A 219 -10.67 8.95 -9.96
C SER A 219 -9.59 9.16 -11.03
N VAL A 220 -8.74 8.16 -11.25
CA VAL A 220 -7.70 8.20 -12.28
C VAL A 220 -8.30 8.29 -13.69
N TYR A 221 -9.41 7.59 -13.97
CA TYR A 221 -10.09 7.64 -15.26
C TYR A 221 -10.67 9.02 -15.58
N PHE A 222 -11.36 9.64 -14.63
CA PHE A 222 -11.96 10.97 -14.85
C PHE A 222 -10.95 12.12 -14.87
N GLU A 223 -9.76 11.93 -14.30
CA GLU A 223 -8.68 12.91 -14.37
C GLU A 223 -7.86 12.85 -15.67
N MET A 224 -8.07 11.84 -16.53
CA MET A 224 -7.30 11.67 -17.77
C MET A 224 -7.55 12.78 -18.79
N LYS A 225 -6.47 13.24 -19.41
CA LYS A 225 -6.47 14.24 -20.50
C LYS A 225 -5.79 13.68 -21.76
N PRO A 226 -6.13 14.15 -22.98
CA PRO A 226 -7.13 15.18 -23.31
C PRO A 226 -8.58 14.71 -23.25
N LYS A 227 -8.84 13.39 -23.38
CA LYS A 227 -10.17 12.79 -23.16
C LYS A 227 -10.03 11.48 -22.39
N PRO A 228 -10.92 11.19 -21.44
CA PRO A 228 -10.92 9.91 -20.74
C PRO A 228 -11.16 8.77 -21.74
N CYS A 229 -10.24 7.80 -21.77
CA CYS A 229 -10.26 6.70 -22.72
C CYS A 229 -9.89 5.39 -22.03
N VAL A 230 -10.69 4.35 -22.27
CA VAL A 230 -10.45 2.99 -21.72
C VAL A 230 -9.09 2.47 -22.14
N ARG A 231 -8.69 2.66 -23.40
CA ARG A 231 -7.37 2.24 -23.89
C ARG A 231 -6.24 2.91 -23.13
N GLN A 232 -6.36 4.20 -22.84
CA GLN A 232 -5.36 4.94 -22.07
C GLN A 232 -5.27 4.42 -20.63
N LEU A 233 -6.41 4.11 -20.00
CA LEU A 233 -6.44 3.48 -18.68
C LEU A 233 -5.82 2.08 -18.68
N THR A 234 -6.11 1.24 -19.67
CA THR A 234 -5.55 -0.12 -19.78
C THR A 234 -4.04 -0.08 -20.02
N VAL A 235 -3.55 0.84 -20.85
CA VAL A 235 -2.10 0.99 -21.06
C VAL A 235 -1.44 1.54 -19.79
N ALA A 236 -2.03 2.52 -19.12
CA ALA A 236 -1.49 3.09 -17.88
C ALA A 236 -1.41 2.02 -16.78
N SER A 237 -2.47 1.23 -16.62
CA SER A 237 -2.54 0.13 -15.65
C SER A 237 -1.58 -0.99 -16.00
N ALA A 238 -1.49 -1.42 -17.27
CA ALA A 238 -0.54 -2.44 -17.69
C ALA A 238 0.91 -2.03 -17.39
N ILE A 239 1.30 -0.80 -17.74
CA ILE A 239 2.67 -0.31 -17.46
C ILE A 239 2.91 -0.24 -15.96
N SER A 240 2.00 0.39 -15.20
CA SER A 240 2.18 0.56 -13.75
C SER A 240 2.22 -0.77 -13.00
N MET A 241 1.27 -1.68 -13.25
CA MET A 241 1.24 -2.99 -12.60
C MET A 241 2.46 -3.83 -12.97
N THR A 242 2.94 -3.76 -14.22
CA THR A 242 4.17 -4.47 -14.63
C THR A 242 5.40 -3.93 -13.89
N VAL A 243 5.52 -2.60 -13.74
CA VAL A 243 6.61 -1.99 -12.95
C VAL A 243 6.52 -2.42 -11.49
N CYS A 244 5.30 -2.44 -10.91
CA CYS A 244 5.09 -2.92 -9.54
C CYS A 244 5.48 -4.39 -9.39
N MET A 245 5.13 -5.25 -10.35
CA MET A 245 5.48 -6.66 -10.39
C MET A 245 6.99 -6.86 -10.34
N VAL A 246 7.74 -6.15 -11.19
CA VAL A 246 9.20 -6.23 -11.20
C VAL A 246 9.77 -5.80 -9.85
N LEU A 247 9.31 -4.68 -9.27
CA LEU A 247 9.78 -4.21 -7.97
C LEU A 247 9.45 -5.17 -6.83
N TYR A 248 8.27 -5.81 -6.85
CA TYR A 248 7.89 -6.82 -5.86
C TYR A 248 8.69 -8.10 -5.99
N ILE A 249 8.97 -8.56 -7.21
CA ILE A 249 9.85 -9.72 -7.44
C ILE A 249 11.25 -9.40 -6.90
N LEU A 250 11.80 -8.22 -7.21
CA LEU A 250 13.12 -7.82 -6.74
C LEU A 250 13.15 -7.71 -5.20
N ALA A 251 12.21 -7.00 -4.60
CA ALA A 251 12.15 -6.84 -3.14
C ALA A 251 11.94 -8.19 -2.42
N GLY A 252 11.05 -9.03 -2.93
CA GLY A 252 10.73 -10.33 -2.36
C GLY A 252 11.88 -11.33 -2.50
N LEU A 253 12.44 -11.46 -3.70
CA LEU A 253 13.51 -12.43 -3.99
C LEU A 253 14.81 -12.07 -3.27
N PHE A 254 15.30 -10.84 -3.44
CA PHE A 254 16.57 -10.43 -2.82
C PHE A 254 16.43 -10.27 -1.31
N GLY A 255 15.25 -9.88 -0.82
CA GLY A 255 14.95 -9.86 0.60
C GLY A 255 14.94 -11.27 1.21
N TYR A 256 14.34 -12.24 0.52
CA TYR A 256 14.35 -13.63 0.95
C TYR A 256 15.75 -14.26 0.88
N PHE A 257 16.56 -13.92 -0.11
CA PHE A 257 17.95 -14.40 -0.20
C PHE A 257 18.85 -13.90 0.93
N ASP A 258 18.54 -12.76 1.52
CA ASP A 258 19.37 -12.17 2.58
C ASP A 258 19.13 -12.85 3.95
N PHE A 259 17.86 -13.15 4.26
CA PHE A 259 17.47 -13.68 5.57
C PHE A 259 17.02 -15.15 5.57
N ALA A 260 16.57 -15.68 4.42
CA ALA A 260 15.99 -17.01 4.27
C ALA A 260 14.92 -17.29 5.34
N ASP A 261 15.15 -18.25 6.24
CA ASP A 261 14.18 -18.62 7.28
C ASP A 261 14.01 -17.58 8.39
N ASP A 262 14.98 -16.69 8.57
CA ASP A 262 14.93 -15.61 9.55
C ASP A 262 14.08 -14.42 9.07
N THR A 263 13.43 -14.53 7.90
CA THR A 263 12.60 -13.47 7.34
C THR A 263 11.34 -13.26 8.18
N LYS A 264 11.31 -12.15 8.94
CA LYS A 264 10.09 -11.65 9.60
C LYS A 264 9.05 -11.11 8.61
N GLY A 265 7.79 -11.03 9.06
CA GLY A 265 6.65 -10.50 8.30
C GLY A 265 6.82 -9.07 7.75
N SER A 266 7.74 -8.29 8.31
CA SER A 266 8.24 -7.06 7.74
C SER A 266 9.75 -7.16 7.55
N ILE A 267 10.21 -6.98 6.31
CA ILE A 267 11.65 -7.04 6.01
C ILE A 267 12.45 -5.94 6.76
N LEU A 268 11.79 -4.82 7.08
CA LEU A 268 12.36 -3.72 7.86
C LEU A 268 12.62 -4.12 9.33
N GLU A 269 12.10 -5.23 9.84
CA GLU A 269 12.44 -5.68 11.19
C GLU A 269 13.71 -6.55 11.24
N ASN A 270 14.23 -6.92 10.08
CA ASN A 270 15.45 -7.73 9.95
C ASN A 270 16.70 -6.85 9.78
N PHE A 271 16.55 -5.64 9.25
CA PHE A 271 17.65 -4.70 9.11
C PHE A 271 17.85 -3.83 10.36
N ASN A 272 19.10 -3.45 10.61
CA ASN A 272 19.45 -2.49 11.66
C ASN A 272 19.64 -1.09 11.04
N PRO A 273 18.81 -0.09 11.40
CA PRO A 273 18.85 1.23 10.79
C PRO A 273 20.11 2.04 11.12
N TYR A 274 20.88 1.67 12.15
CA TYR A 274 22.07 2.43 12.59
C TYR A 274 23.39 1.89 12.06
N GLN A 275 23.40 0.73 11.40
CA GLN A 275 24.62 0.16 10.82
C GLN A 275 25.06 0.91 9.58
N ASP A 276 24.12 1.24 8.68
CA ASP A 276 24.39 1.93 7.42
C ASP A 276 23.51 3.16 7.23
N VAL A 277 24.13 4.29 6.85
CA VAL A 277 23.41 5.55 6.59
C VAL A 277 22.36 5.40 5.50
N TYR A 278 22.67 4.61 4.46
CA TYR A 278 21.74 4.36 3.35
C TYR A 278 20.47 3.65 3.83
N MET A 279 20.59 2.71 4.77
CA MET A 279 19.45 2.00 5.34
C MET A 279 18.55 2.97 6.13
N MET A 280 19.13 3.85 6.94
CA MET A 280 18.37 4.87 7.68
C MET A 280 17.54 5.78 6.76
N VAL A 281 18.12 6.20 5.63
CA VAL A 281 17.41 7.01 4.62
C VAL A 281 16.24 6.22 4.02
N ALA A 282 16.43 4.93 3.75
CA ALA A 282 15.36 4.04 3.27
C ALA A 282 14.21 3.94 4.29
N TYR A 283 14.51 3.82 5.58
CA TYR A 283 13.48 3.76 6.63
C TYR A 283 12.68 5.05 6.71
N MET A 284 13.36 6.20 6.67
CA MET A 284 12.69 7.50 6.69
C MET A 284 11.83 7.70 5.43
N GLY A 285 12.34 7.32 4.26
CA GLY A 285 11.60 7.36 2.99
C GLY A 285 10.36 6.47 3.01
N MET A 286 10.48 5.24 3.53
CA MET A 286 9.36 4.32 3.69
C MET A 286 8.33 4.83 4.70
N LEU A 287 8.75 5.44 5.81
CA LEU A 287 7.83 6.05 6.76
C LEU A 287 6.99 7.16 6.11
N VAL A 288 7.64 8.06 5.37
CA VAL A 288 6.94 9.12 4.63
C VAL A 288 5.99 8.53 3.58
N LYS A 289 6.43 7.48 2.86
CA LYS A 289 5.59 6.79 1.88
C LYS A 289 4.35 6.16 2.50
N ILE A 290 4.49 5.48 3.63
CA ILE A 290 3.38 4.85 4.36
C ILE A 290 2.37 5.92 4.80
N CYS A 291 2.85 7.06 5.31
CA CYS A 291 1.99 8.18 5.68
C CYS A 291 1.20 8.73 4.49
N ALA A 292 1.87 8.94 3.36
CA ALA A 292 1.21 9.37 2.13
C ALA A 292 0.18 8.34 1.63
N ALA A 293 0.49 7.05 1.69
CA ALA A 293 -0.40 5.98 1.27
C ALA A 293 -1.66 5.89 2.15
N TYR A 294 -1.49 6.08 3.47
CA TYR A 294 -2.60 6.14 4.42
C TYR A 294 -3.58 7.28 4.09
N ALA A 295 -3.05 8.47 3.79
CA ALA A 295 -3.89 9.60 3.41
C ALA A 295 -4.68 9.35 2.11
N MET A 296 -4.06 8.72 1.11
CA MET A 296 -4.74 8.37 -0.16
C MET A 296 -5.85 7.33 0.05
N ASN A 297 -5.63 6.33 0.92
CA ASN A 297 -6.60 5.28 1.19
C ASN A 297 -7.82 5.77 2.00
N MET A 298 -7.71 6.90 2.70
CA MET A 298 -8.87 7.50 3.39
C MET A 298 -9.89 8.12 2.41
N ILE A 299 -9.50 8.41 1.16
CA ILE A 299 -10.37 9.02 0.14
C ILE A 299 -11.59 8.15 -0.20
N PRO A 300 -11.45 6.86 -0.57
CA PRO A 300 -12.61 6.00 -0.87
C PRO A 300 -13.51 5.78 0.34
N ILE A 301 -12.94 5.56 1.54
CA ILE A 301 -13.70 5.41 2.80
C ILE A 301 -14.59 6.63 3.04
N ARG A 302 -14.02 7.82 2.85
CA ARG A 302 -14.71 9.09 2.99
C ARG A 302 -15.88 9.21 2.00
N ASN A 303 -15.65 8.83 0.74
CA ASN A 303 -16.69 8.89 -0.30
C ASN A 303 -17.84 7.92 0.00
N PHE A 304 -17.54 6.69 0.42
CA PHE A 304 -18.56 5.70 0.82
C PHE A 304 -19.40 6.19 2.01
N LEU A 305 -18.75 6.76 3.03
CA LEU A 305 -19.45 7.31 4.19
C LEU A 305 -20.41 8.44 3.82
N TYR A 306 -20.00 9.34 2.92
CA TYR A 306 -20.91 10.38 2.43
C TYR A 306 -22.07 9.82 1.62
N HIS A 307 -21.81 8.79 0.82
CA HIS A 307 -22.86 8.10 0.07
C HIS A 307 -23.88 7.44 1.03
N CYS A 308 -23.41 6.70 2.04
CA CYS A 308 -24.25 6.10 3.07
C CYS A 308 -25.04 7.12 3.90
N LEU A 309 -24.40 8.22 4.29
CA LEU A 309 -24.99 9.25 5.15
C LEU A 309 -25.80 10.30 4.37
N ARG A 310 -25.84 10.21 3.02
CA ARG A 310 -26.41 11.23 2.12
C ARG A 310 -25.93 12.65 2.44
N TRP A 311 -24.66 12.79 2.80
CA TRP A 311 -24.06 14.08 3.16
C TRP A 311 -23.32 14.65 1.96
N ASP A 312 -23.60 15.91 1.62
CA ASP A 312 -22.91 16.60 0.54
C ASP A 312 -21.54 17.13 0.99
N LEU A 313 -20.55 17.03 0.10
CA LEU A 313 -19.14 17.30 0.41
C LEU A 313 -18.88 18.79 0.71
N GLU A 314 -19.74 19.68 0.22
CA GLU A 314 -19.63 21.13 0.34
C GLU A 314 -20.37 21.72 1.56
N THR A 315 -21.38 21.04 2.11
CA THR A 315 -22.22 21.57 3.20
C THR A 315 -21.85 21.07 4.60
N ASN A 316 -20.97 20.07 4.71
CA ASN A 316 -20.71 19.42 6.00
C ASN A 316 -19.62 20.18 6.82
N PRO A 317 -19.87 20.51 8.12
CA PRO A 317 -18.92 21.26 8.93
C PRO A 317 -17.60 20.51 9.19
N TYR A 318 -16.48 21.26 9.17
CA TYR A 318 -15.10 20.76 9.34
C TYR A 318 -14.92 19.87 10.59
N TRP A 319 -15.63 20.15 11.67
CA TRP A 319 -15.53 19.38 12.91
C TRP A 319 -16.09 17.95 12.80
N ARG A 320 -17.13 17.70 11.98
CA ARG A 320 -17.63 16.34 11.73
C ARG A 320 -16.63 15.51 10.94
N HIS A 321 -15.90 16.14 10.01
CA HIS A 321 -14.80 15.52 9.29
C HIS A 321 -13.62 15.18 10.21
N VAL A 322 -13.28 16.10 11.12
CA VAL A 322 -12.23 15.88 12.12
C VAL A 322 -12.62 14.71 13.03
N LEU A 323 -13.84 14.66 13.56
CA LEU A 323 -14.31 13.56 14.43
C LEU A 323 -14.22 12.17 13.77
N LEU A 324 -14.46 12.09 12.46
CA LEU A 324 -14.39 10.84 11.69
C LEU A 324 -12.94 10.37 11.45
N VAL A 325 -12.03 11.32 11.23
CA VAL A 325 -10.58 11.05 11.01
C VAL A 325 -9.82 10.87 12.33
N PHE A 326 -10.24 11.56 13.40
CA PHE A 326 -9.55 11.65 14.68
C PHE A 326 -9.92 10.52 15.65
N ARG A 327 -10.81 9.59 15.28
CA ARG A 327 -11.09 8.43 16.13
C ARG A 327 -9.79 7.64 16.26
N PRO A 328 -9.17 7.57 17.46
CA PRO A 328 -7.90 6.88 17.62
C PRO A 328 -8.11 5.44 17.15
N PRO A 329 -7.13 4.84 16.45
CA PRO A 329 -7.21 3.44 16.11
C PRO A 329 -7.26 2.66 17.42
N LEU A 330 -8.47 2.30 17.86
CA LEU A 330 -8.70 1.33 18.95
C LEU A 330 -7.86 0.07 18.73
N TRP A 331 -7.55 -0.19 17.46
CA TRP A 331 -6.65 -1.23 16.94
C TRP A 331 -5.20 -1.15 17.44
N CYS A 332 -4.64 0.03 17.76
CA CYS A 332 -3.30 0.15 18.37
C CYS A 332 -3.21 -0.54 19.74
N TRP A 333 -4.35 -0.81 20.37
CA TRP A 333 -4.45 -1.44 21.69
C TRP A 333 -4.89 -2.90 21.64
N LEU A 334 -5.14 -3.45 20.45
CA LEU A 334 -5.43 -4.87 20.32
C LEU A 334 -4.17 -5.71 20.61
N PRO A 335 -4.32 -6.91 21.18
CA PRO A 335 -3.21 -7.83 21.36
C PRO A 335 -2.62 -8.20 19.99
N ASP A 336 -1.29 -8.15 19.86
CA ASP A 336 -0.59 -8.54 18.63
C ASP A 336 -0.85 -10.03 18.34
N CYS A 337 -1.53 -10.33 17.24
CA CYS A 337 -1.71 -11.73 16.79
C CYS A 337 -0.42 -12.34 16.21
N SER A 338 0.62 -11.55 15.94
CA SER A 338 1.90 -12.07 15.40
C SER A 338 2.79 -12.77 16.44
N SER A 339 2.41 -12.73 17.73
CA SER A 339 3.11 -13.45 18.81
C SER A 339 2.54 -14.85 19.09
N ARG A 340 1.52 -15.29 18.33
CA ARG A 340 0.92 -16.63 18.43
C ARG A 340 0.89 -17.32 17.06
N ALA A 341 2.07 -17.56 16.51
CA ALA A 341 2.31 -18.59 15.51
C ALA A 341 3.70 -19.19 15.77
#